data_AF-A0A0P1E4N7-F1
#
_entry.id   AF-A0A0P1E4N7-F1
#
_cell.length_a   1.000
_cell.length_b   1.000
_cell.length_c   1.000
_cell.angle_alpha   90.00
_cell.angle_beta   90.00
_cell.angle_gamma   90.00
#
_symmetry.space_group_name_H-M   'P 1'
#
loop_
_entity.id
_entity.type
_entity.pdbx_description
1 polymer ?
#
loop_
_entity_poly.entity_id
_entity_poly.type
_entity_poly.pdbx_seq_one_letter_code
_entity_poly.pdbx_strand_id
1 'polypeptide(L)'
;MLTDAARMRRVSILLILLLAASPAWSGAWLRDKGASFVSTAITAFKEPDYGYDYKGSFYAEYGLREKLTLGLDVEEHRDIYGHALVFARLPVAEFEKAGRFAAEIAIGAHHRQMRAWALYKATLSYGKGFQTGWGNG
;
A
#
# COMPACT_ATOMS: atom_id res chain seq x y z
N MET A 1 2.99 41.56 15.83
CA MET A 1 3.90 41.52 14.66
C MET A 1 4.75 40.25 14.58
N LEU A 2 5.39 39.76 15.65
CA LEU A 2 6.20 38.52 15.61
C LEU A 2 5.42 37.21 15.31
N THR A 3 4.12 37.17 15.62
CA THR A 3 3.25 36.00 15.43
C THR A 3 2.80 35.78 13.98
N ASP A 4 2.63 36.85 13.20
CA ASP A 4 2.20 36.75 11.79
C ASP A 4 3.32 36.27 10.87
N ALA A 5 4.55 36.72 11.10
CA ALA A 5 5.71 36.26 10.33
C ALA A 5 5.96 34.76 10.52
N ALA A 6 5.75 34.24 11.74
CA ALA A 6 5.85 32.80 12.01
C ALA A 6 4.70 32.01 11.37
N ARG A 7 3.48 32.57 11.30
CA ARG A 7 2.33 31.96 10.61
C ARG A 7 2.55 31.93 9.10
N MET A 8 3.00 33.03 8.49
CA MET A 8 3.33 33.11 7.07
C MET A 8 4.45 32.14 6.70
N ARG A 9 5.51 32.04 7.51
CA ARG A 9 6.59 31.06 7.28
C ARG A 9 6.09 29.62 7.30
N ARG A 10 5.18 29.27 8.21
CA ARG A 10 4.57 27.92 8.26
C ARG A 10 3.74 27.64 7.00
N VAL A 11 2.95 28.61 6.54
CA VAL A 11 2.14 28.48 5.32
C VAL A 11 3.04 28.33 4.09
N SER A 12 4.12 29.10 3.98
CA SER A 12 5.08 28.98 2.90
C SER A 12 5.80 27.63 2.89
N ILE A 13 6.21 27.12 4.06
CA ILE A 13 6.82 25.77 4.18
C ILE A 13 5.82 24.70 3.75
N LEU A 14 4.55 24.82 4.14
CA LEU A 14 3.51 23.85 3.81
C LEU A 14 3.21 23.86 2.29
N LEU A 15 3.20 25.04 1.67
CA LEU A 15 3.11 25.19 0.21
C LEU A 15 4.32 24.57 -0.50
N ILE A 16 5.54 24.82 -0.03
CA ILE A 16 6.75 24.22 -0.62
C ILE A 16 6.69 22.69 -0.53
N LEU A 17 6.23 22.13 0.59
CA LEU A 17 6.06 20.68 0.75
C LEU A 17 5.00 20.10 -0.19
N LEU A 18 3.90 20.82 -0.42
CA LEU A 18 2.85 20.42 -1.37
C LEU A 18 3.34 20.47 -2.83
N LEU A 19 4.15 21.47 -3.20
CA LEU A 19 4.71 21.58 -4.55
C LEU A 19 5.90 20.63 -4.78
N ALA A 20 6.59 20.21 -3.72
CA ALA A 20 7.66 19.22 -3.79
C ALA A 20 7.16 17.77 -3.79
N ALA A 21 5.84 17.55 -3.73
CA ALA A 21 5.25 16.23 -3.89
C ALA A 21 5.55 15.72 -5.30
N SER A 22 6.54 14.82 -5.40
CA SER A 22 6.84 14.10 -6.64
C SER A 22 5.58 13.39 -7.13
N PRO A 23 5.35 13.29 -8.45
CA PRO A 23 4.20 12.57 -8.97
C PRO A 23 4.20 11.17 -8.38
N ALA A 24 3.17 10.85 -7.60
CA ALA A 24 2.96 9.49 -7.14
C ALA A 24 2.70 8.66 -8.39
N TRP A 25 3.71 7.94 -8.88
CA TRP A 25 3.55 6.92 -9.90
C TRP A 25 2.80 5.75 -9.26
N SER A 26 1.51 5.97 -8.96
CA SER A 26 0.59 5.00 -8.35
C SER A 26 0.07 4.00 -9.40
N GLY A 27 0.88 3.70 -10.40
CA GLY A 27 0.65 2.54 -11.23
C GLY A 27 0.76 1.27 -10.40
N ALA A 28 0.19 0.19 -10.91
CA ALA A 28 0.26 -1.19 -10.40
C ALA A 28 1.69 -1.77 -10.29
N TRP A 29 2.63 -1.02 -9.72
CA TRP A 29 4.04 -1.19 -10.00
C TRP A 29 4.78 -1.91 -8.89
N LEU A 30 5.89 -2.50 -9.32
CA LEU A 30 6.90 -3.03 -8.43
C LEU A 30 7.62 -1.89 -7.73
N ARG A 31 8.10 -2.22 -6.54
CA ARG A 31 8.99 -1.36 -5.79
C ARG A 31 10.37 -1.35 -6.47
N ASP A 32 11.01 -0.19 -6.54
CA ASP A 32 12.39 -0.09 -7.03
C ASP A 32 13.31 -1.04 -6.25
N LYS A 33 14.35 -1.55 -6.92
CA LYS A 33 15.32 -2.46 -6.29
C LYS A 33 15.92 -1.81 -5.03
N GLY A 34 15.77 -2.47 -3.90
CA GLY A 34 16.26 -2.00 -2.59
C GLY A 34 15.33 -1.03 -1.87
N ALA A 35 14.24 -0.58 -2.49
CA ALA A 35 13.23 0.21 -1.80
C ALA A 35 12.28 -0.70 -1.00
N SER A 36 11.88 -0.21 0.17
CA SER A 36 10.96 -0.87 1.08
C SER A 36 9.79 0.05 1.40
N PHE A 37 8.62 -0.54 1.60
CA PHE A 37 7.46 0.16 2.12
C PHE A 37 6.84 -0.64 3.24
N VAL A 38 6.55 0.02 4.35
CA VAL A 38 5.91 -0.61 5.49
C VAL A 38 4.77 0.30 5.93
N SER A 39 3.61 -0.29 6.15
CA SER A 39 2.42 0.35 6.65
C SER A 39 1.87 -0.47 7.79
N THR A 40 1.50 0.21 8.88
CA THR A 40 0.84 -0.41 10.01
C THR A 40 -0.34 0.46 10.38
N ALA A 41 -1.51 -0.14 10.46
CA ALA A 41 -2.73 0.54 10.85
C ALA A 41 -3.39 -0.21 12.00
N ILE A 42 -3.89 0.55 12.98
CA ILE A 42 -4.69 0.02 14.07
C ILE A 42 -5.96 0.86 14.12
N THR A 43 -7.09 0.22 13.93
CA THR A 43 -8.41 0.86 13.94
C THR A 43 -9.16 0.34 15.15
N ALA A 44 -9.50 1.23 16.07
CA ALA A 44 -10.40 0.95 17.18
C ALA A 44 -11.81 1.41 16.81
N PHE A 45 -12.80 0.53 16.91
CA PHE A 45 -14.21 0.87 16.70
C PHE A 45 -15.04 0.39 17.88
N LYS A 46 -16.17 1.08 18.11
CA LYS A 46 -17.09 0.74 19.20
C LYS A 46 -18.27 0.00 18.60
N GLU A 47 -18.35 -1.29 18.86
CA GLU A 47 -19.48 -2.12 18.47
C GLU A 47 -20.61 -1.89 19.49
N PRO A 48 -21.86 -1.61 19.07
CA PRO A 48 -22.98 -1.35 19.97
C PRO A 48 -23.25 -2.50 20.96
N ASP A 49 -23.01 -3.75 20.55
CA ASP A 49 -23.39 -4.96 21.28
C ASP A 49 -22.25 -5.63 22.08
N TYR A 50 -20.97 -5.37 21.75
CA TYR A 50 -19.83 -6.14 22.30
C TYR A 50 -18.66 -5.30 22.86
N GLY A 51 -18.78 -3.97 22.88
CA GLY A 51 -17.77 -3.07 23.46
C GLY A 51 -16.77 -2.50 22.44
N TYR A 52 -15.54 -2.21 22.88
CA TYR A 52 -14.47 -1.73 21.98
C TYR A 52 -13.88 -2.91 21.22
N ASP A 53 -13.79 -2.83 19.90
CA ASP A 53 -13.12 -3.79 19.02
C ASP A 53 -11.88 -3.12 18.37
N TYR A 54 -10.88 -3.92 18.03
CA TYR A 54 -9.62 -3.47 17.47
C TYR A 54 -9.24 -4.33 16.27
N LYS A 55 -9.00 -3.66 15.14
CA LYS A 55 -8.43 -4.23 13.93
C LYS A 55 -6.99 -3.78 13.79
N GLY A 56 -6.06 -4.73 13.69
CA GLY A 56 -4.68 -4.46 13.29
C GLY A 56 -4.45 -4.89 11.85
N SER A 57 -3.77 -4.06 11.06
CA SER A 57 -3.19 -4.48 9.79
C SER A 57 -1.73 -4.06 9.71
N PHE A 58 -0.93 -4.97 9.16
CA PHE A 58 0.49 -4.81 8.94
C PHE A 58 0.80 -5.22 7.51
N TYR A 59 1.36 -4.31 6.75
CA TYR A 59 1.66 -4.50 5.35
C TYR A 59 3.10 -4.06 5.08
N ALA A 60 3.88 -4.92 4.43
CA ALA A 60 5.25 -4.64 4.08
C ALA A 60 5.55 -5.11 2.65
N GLU A 61 6.35 -4.33 1.92
CA GLU A 61 6.85 -4.63 0.60
C GLU A 61 8.34 -4.35 0.53
N TYR A 62 9.07 -5.16 -0.22
CA TYR A 62 10.48 -4.97 -0.51
C TYR A 62 10.80 -5.32 -1.97
N GLY A 63 11.40 -4.36 -2.68
CA GLY A 63 11.88 -4.54 -4.05
C GLY A 63 13.16 -5.38 -4.07
N LEU A 64 13.03 -6.70 -4.06
CA LEU A 64 14.19 -7.61 -4.04
C LEU A 64 15.02 -7.51 -5.32
N ARG A 65 14.37 -7.35 -6.48
CA ARG A 65 15.00 -7.16 -7.80
C ARG A 65 14.20 -6.15 -8.60
N GLU A 66 14.77 -5.62 -9.68
CA GLU A 66 14.09 -4.71 -10.61
C GLU A 66 12.76 -5.26 -11.14
N LYS A 67 12.63 -6.59 -11.23
CA LYS A 67 11.42 -7.29 -11.70
C LYS A 67 10.80 -8.21 -10.65
N LEU A 68 11.14 -8.07 -9.37
CA LEU A 68 10.54 -8.87 -8.31
C LEU A 68 10.38 -8.06 -7.02
N THR A 69 9.13 -7.88 -6.60
CA THR A 69 8.79 -7.37 -5.27
C THR A 69 8.26 -8.51 -4.42
N LEU A 70 8.77 -8.64 -3.21
CA LEU A 70 8.21 -9.52 -2.19
C LEU A 70 7.47 -8.66 -1.18
N GLY A 71 6.38 -9.18 -0.62
CA GLY A 71 5.68 -8.50 0.44
C GLY A 71 4.97 -9.44 1.38
N LEU A 72 4.50 -8.86 2.47
CA LEU A 72 3.82 -9.54 3.55
C LEU A 72 2.61 -8.69 3.94
N ASP A 73 1.46 -9.35 4.01
CA ASP A 73 0.18 -8.77 4.36
C ASP A 73 -0.41 -9.56 5.51
N VAL A 74 -0.52 -8.92 6.67
CA VAL A 74 -1.04 -9.51 7.89
C VAL A 74 -2.18 -8.65 8.41
N GLU A 75 -3.33 -9.25 8.60
CA GLU A 75 -4.49 -8.61 9.19
C GLU A 75 -4.99 -9.46 10.35
N GLU A 76 -5.28 -8.80 11.47
CA GLU A 76 -5.73 -9.43 12.69
C GLU A 76 -6.97 -8.70 13.23
N HIS A 77 -8.06 -9.45 13.42
CA HIS A 77 -9.28 -8.98 14.06
C HIS A 77 -9.50 -9.76 15.35
N ARG A 78 -8.93 -9.23 16.44
CA ARG A 78 -9.27 -9.55 17.82
C ARG A 78 -9.49 -11.05 18.08
N ASP A 79 -8.66 -11.91 17.49
CA ASP A 79 -8.70 -13.38 17.63
C ASP A 79 -9.94 -14.10 17.04
N ILE A 80 -10.82 -13.38 16.33
CA ILE A 80 -12.01 -13.96 15.69
C ILE A 80 -11.68 -14.41 14.26
N TYR A 81 -10.94 -13.58 13.53
CA TYR A 81 -10.48 -13.87 12.18
C TYR A 81 -9.22 -13.05 11.86
N GLY A 82 -8.32 -13.65 11.11
CA GLY A 82 -7.10 -12.99 10.66
C GLY A 82 -6.51 -13.73 9.47
N HIS A 83 -5.59 -13.07 8.78
CA HIS A 83 -4.83 -13.70 7.72
C HIS A 83 -3.41 -13.18 7.70
N ALA A 84 -2.50 -14.08 7.30
CA ALA A 84 -1.12 -13.76 7.05
C ALA A 84 -0.77 -14.33 5.68
N LEU A 85 -0.41 -13.45 4.76
CA LEU A 85 -0.07 -13.74 3.37
C LEU A 85 1.33 -13.23 3.08
N VAL A 86 2.13 -14.05 2.41
CA VAL A 86 3.37 -13.61 1.75
C VAL A 86 3.10 -13.60 0.26
N PHE A 87 3.39 -12.49 -0.40
CA PHE A 87 3.15 -12.32 -1.82
C PHE A 87 4.42 -12.00 -2.59
N ALA A 88 4.46 -12.46 -3.84
CA ALA A 88 5.47 -12.12 -4.82
C ALA A 88 4.77 -11.45 -6.01
N ARG A 89 5.21 -10.23 -6.34
CA ARG A 89 4.72 -9.44 -7.47
C ARG A 89 5.79 -9.35 -8.55
N LEU A 90 5.40 -9.66 -9.78
CA LEU A 90 6.24 -9.71 -10.98
C LEU A 90 5.61 -8.82 -12.06
N PRO A 91 6.41 -8.04 -12.82
CA PRO A 91 5.93 -7.34 -14.00
C PRO A 91 5.79 -8.36 -15.13
N VAL A 92 4.58 -8.53 -15.65
CA VAL A 92 4.31 -9.47 -16.74
C VAL A 92 4.62 -8.83 -18.09
N ALA A 93 4.21 -7.58 -18.28
CA ALA A 93 4.47 -6.85 -19.51
C ALA A 93 4.52 -5.34 -19.27
N GLU A 94 5.52 -4.70 -19.85
CA GLU A 94 5.68 -3.24 -19.85
C GLU A 94 5.50 -2.77 -21.29
N PHE A 95 4.29 -2.31 -21.63
CA PHE A 95 4.02 -1.75 -22.94
C PHE A 95 4.04 -0.22 -22.82
N GLU A 96 5.16 0.41 -23.19
CA GLU A 96 5.41 1.86 -23.08
C GLU A 96 4.15 2.75 -23.11
N LYS A 97 3.41 2.73 -24.24
CA LYS A 97 2.17 3.51 -24.44
C LYS A 97 0.88 2.75 -24.15
N ALA A 98 0.93 1.41 -24.08
CA ALA A 98 -0.25 0.58 -23.91
C ALA A 98 -0.52 0.19 -22.45
N GLY A 99 0.34 0.58 -21.52
CA GLY A 99 0.18 0.34 -20.08
C GLY A 99 1.04 -0.82 -19.57
N ARG A 100 1.02 -1.00 -18.26
CA ARG A 100 1.88 -1.95 -17.54
C ARG A 100 1.03 -2.98 -16.84
N PHE A 101 1.44 -4.23 -16.95
CA PHE A 101 0.83 -5.39 -16.31
C PHE A 101 1.74 -5.93 -15.21
N ALA A 102 1.17 -6.15 -14.05
CA ALA A 102 1.80 -6.87 -12.96
C ALA A 102 0.92 -8.05 -12.54
N ALA A 103 1.54 -9.17 -12.25
CA ALA A 103 0.90 -10.31 -11.61
C ALA A 103 1.47 -10.49 -10.21
N GLU A 104 0.61 -10.84 -9.28
CA GLU A 104 0.94 -11.11 -7.90
C GLU A 104 0.37 -12.45 -7.51
N ILE A 105 1.18 -13.24 -6.80
CA ILE A 105 0.77 -14.50 -6.21
C ILE A 105 1.08 -14.40 -4.72
N ALA A 106 0.08 -14.60 -3.88
CA ALA A 106 0.19 -14.67 -2.44
C ALA A 106 -0.19 -16.05 -1.93
N ILE A 107 0.56 -16.52 -0.94
CA ILE A 107 0.31 -17.75 -0.23
C ILE A 107 0.38 -17.49 1.26
N GLY A 108 -0.44 -18.20 2.04
CA GLY A 108 -0.40 -18.08 3.47
C GLY A 108 -1.54 -18.81 4.13
N ALA A 109 -1.99 -18.28 5.25
CA ALA A 109 -3.07 -18.88 6.03
C ALA A 109 -4.04 -17.79 6.47
N HIS A 110 -5.32 -18.16 6.52
CA HIS A 110 -6.29 -17.39 7.28
C HIS A 110 -6.77 -18.25 8.45
N HIS A 111 -6.94 -17.62 9.60
CA HIS A 111 -7.52 -18.23 10.77
C HIS A 111 -8.91 -17.65 11.02
N ARG A 112 -9.78 -18.48 11.56
CA ARG A 112 -11.04 -18.05 12.14
C ARG A 112 -11.28 -18.89 13.38
N GLN A 113 -11.32 -18.25 14.53
CA GLN A 113 -11.38 -18.89 15.84
C GLN A 113 -10.24 -19.92 16.01
N MET A 114 -10.54 -21.23 16.08
CA MET A 114 -9.55 -22.30 16.31
C MET A 114 -9.12 -23.05 15.05
N ARG A 115 -9.55 -22.63 13.86
CA ARG A 115 -9.23 -23.31 12.60
C ARG A 115 -8.44 -22.38 11.69
N ALA A 116 -7.36 -22.92 11.15
CA ALA A 116 -6.56 -22.27 10.13
C ALA A 116 -6.71 -23.04 8.81
N TRP A 117 -6.83 -22.31 7.71
CA TRP A 117 -6.87 -22.88 6.37
C TRP A 117 -5.87 -22.17 5.49
N ALA A 118 -5.27 -22.93 4.57
CA ALA A 118 -4.39 -22.37 3.55
C ALA A 118 -5.17 -21.37 2.69
N LEU A 119 -4.58 -20.20 2.48
CA LEU A 119 -5.11 -19.15 1.63
C LEU A 119 -4.13 -18.91 0.48
N TYR A 120 -4.65 -18.92 -0.74
CA TYR A 120 -3.90 -18.62 -1.95
C TYR A 120 -4.63 -17.48 -2.66
N LYS A 121 -3.88 -16.48 -3.10
CA LYS A 121 -4.41 -15.31 -3.82
C LYS A 121 -3.59 -15.11 -5.08
N ALA A 122 -4.26 -14.93 -6.20
CA ALA A 122 -3.64 -14.47 -7.42
C ALA A 122 -4.27 -13.14 -7.79
N THR A 123 -3.47 -12.16 -8.18
CA THR A 123 -3.95 -10.82 -8.53
C THR A 123 -3.25 -10.38 -9.81
N LEU A 124 -4.03 -9.88 -10.76
CA LEU A 124 -3.52 -9.27 -11.97
C LEU A 124 -3.89 -7.80 -11.94
N SER A 125 -2.92 -6.94 -12.15
CA SER A 125 -3.07 -5.50 -12.08
C SER A 125 -2.59 -4.86 -13.38
N TYR A 126 -3.40 -3.98 -13.94
CA TYR A 126 -3.09 -3.22 -15.14
C TYR A 126 -3.20 -1.73 -14.85
N GLY A 127 -2.16 -0.97 -15.19
CA GLY A 127 -2.14 0.48 -15.03
C GLY A 127 -1.66 1.16 -16.31
N LYS A 128 -2.43 2.14 -16.79
CA LYS A 128 -2.06 3.00 -17.91
C LYS A 128 -2.09 4.45 -17.43
N GLY A 129 -0.94 5.12 -17.46
CA GLY A 129 -0.87 6.56 -17.21
C GLY A 129 -1.50 7.30 -18.40
N PHE A 130 -2.29 8.34 -18.12
CA PHE A 130 -2.87 9.19 -19.15
C PHE A 130 -2.06 10.49 -19.21
N GLN A 131 -1.39 10.74 -20.32
CA GLN A 131 -0.80 12.05 -20.58
C GLN A 131 -1.87 12.96 -21.17
N THR A 132 -2.38 13.89 -20.36
CA THR A 132 -3.21 15.01 -20.83
C THR A 132 -2.32 16.20 -21.18
N GLY A 133 -2.78 17.09 -22.06
CA GLY A 133 -2.01 18.27 -22.51
C GLY A 133 -1.60 19.27 -21.41
N TRP A 134 -2.05 19.07 -20.17
CA TRP A 134 -1.70 19.88 -18.99
C TRP A 134 -0.79 19.15 -17.98
N GLY A 135 -0.36 17.92 -18.26
CA GLY A 135 0.53 17.15 -17.39
C GLY A 135 0.13 15.67 -17.26
N ASN A 136 0.95 14.93 -16.50
CA ASN A 136 0.72 13.52 -16.19
C ASN A 136 -0.51 13.37 -15.27
N GLY A 137 -1.46 12.52 -15.66
CA GLY A 137 -2.60 12.07 -14.86
C GLY A 137 -2.60 10.56 -14.68
#